data_AF-A0A7K0VF66-F1
#
_entry.id   AF-A0A7K0VF66-F1
#
_cell.length_a   1.000
_cell.length_b   1.000
_cell.length_c   1.000
_cell.angle_alpha   90.00
_cell.angle_beta   90.00
_cell.angle_gamma   90.00
#
_symmetry.space_group_name_H-M   'P 1'
#
loop_
_entity.id
_entity.type
_entity.pdbx_description
1 polymer ?
#
loop_
_entity_poly.entity_id
_entity_poly.type
_entity_poly.pdbx_seq_one_letter_code
_entity_poly.pdbx_strand_id
1 'polypeptide(L)' 'LARLKEAGLTDDELARLYSPIGLDLGARTPEETAISIAAQMVQSRWGGTGASLAGRSGPIHPGAPR' A
#
# COMPACT_ATOMS: atom_id res chain seq x y z
N LEU A 1 12.64 -6.77 -10.48
CA LEU A 1 13.61 -6.94 -9.36
C LEU A 1 14.97 -7.44 -9.83
N ALA A 2 15.08 -8.47 -10.68
CA ALA A 2 16.37 -9.00 -11.17
C ALA A 2 17.33 -7.92 -11.70
N ARG A 3 16.88 -7.07 -12.64
CA ARG A 3 17.70 -5.96 -13.17
C ARG A 3 18.19 -4.95 -12.12
N LEU A 4 17.40 -4.75 -11.05
CA LEU A 4 17.80 -3.85 -9.96
C LEU A 4 18.86 -4.50 -9.07
N LYS A 5 18.75 -5.82 -8.83
CA LYS A 5 19.79 -6.60 -8.14
C LYS A 5 21.10 -6.62 -8.94
N GLU A 6 21.01 -6.84 -10.25
CA GLU A 6 22.15 -6.78 -11.17
C GLU A 6 22.80 -5.40 -11.20
N ALA A 7 22.02 -4.33 -11.02
CA ALA A 7 22.51 -2.96 -10.88
C ALA A 7 23.13 -2.64 -9.50
N GLY A 8 23.18 -3.61 -8.59
CA GLY A 8 23.86 -3.49 -7.29
C GLY A 8 22.98 -3.07 -6.12
N LEU A 9 21.65 -3.02 -6.27
CA LEU A 9 20.76 -2.73 -5.15
C LEU A 9 20.76 -3.90 -4.16
N THR A 10 20.88 -3.56 -2.88
CA THR A 10 20.79 -4.49 -1.75
C THR A 10 19.36 -4.96 -1.52
N ASP A 11 19.21 -6.08 -0.81
CA ASP A 11 17.90 -6.57 -0.41
C ASP A 11 17.15 -5.57 0.50
N ASP A 12 17.86 -4.81 1.36
CA ASP A 12 17.27 -3.78 2.21
C ASP A 12 16.74 -2.58 1.40
N GLU A 13 17.45 -2.18 0.35
CA GLU A 13 16.98 -1.12 -0.55
C GLU A 13 15.75 -1.57 -1.33
N LEU A 14 15.72 -2.83 -1.76
CA LEU A 14 14.58 -3.44 -2.46
C LEU A 14 13.39 -3.69 -1.52
N ALA A 15 13.62 -3.95 -0.23
CA ALA A 15 12.55 -4.14 0.75
C ALA A 15 11.67 -2.90 0.94
N ARG A 16 12.20 -1.70 0.61
CA ARG A 16 11.44 -0.44 0.63
C ARG A 16 10.64 -0.19 -0.66
N LEU A 17 10.80 -1.03 -1.68
CA LEU A 17 10.13 -0.87 -2.97
C LEU A 17 8.76 -1.57 -2.97
N TYR A 18 7.71 -0.81 -3.25
CA TYR A 18 6.39 -1.36 -3.52
C TYR A 18 6.29 -1.74 -5.00
N SER A 19 6.39 -3.04 -5.29
CA SER A 19 6.31 -3.57 -6.65
C SER A 19 5.60 -4.94 -6.64
N PRO A 20 4.40 -5.07 -7.25
CA PRO A 20 3.58 -4.01 -7.87
C PRO A 20 3.17 -2.90 -6.89
N ILE A 21 2.92 -1.69 -7.42
CA ILE A 21 2.43 -0.55 -6.63
C ILE A 21 0.90 -0.62 -6.50
N GLY A 22 0.37 -0.11 -5.39
CA GLY A 22 -1.06 -0.05 -5.10
C GLY A 22 -1.58 -1.22 -4.26
N LEU A 23 -2.78 -1.04 -3.70
CA LEU A 23 -3.51 -2.11 -3.03
C LEU A 23 -4.20 -3.04 -4.04
N ASP A 24 -4.46 -4.27 -3.64
CA ASP A 24 -5.24 -5.21 -4.43
C ASP A 24 -6.73 -4.86 -4.38
N LEU A 25 -7.13 -3.92 -5.24
CA LEU A 25 -8.52 -3.48 -5.41
C LEU A 25 -9.18 -4.12 -6.64
N GLY A 26 -8.46 -4.98 -7.38
CA GLY A 26 -8.93 -5.52 -8.66
C GLY A 26 -9.07 -4.49 -9.78
N ALA A 27 -8.26 -3.41 -9.74
CA ALA A 27 -8.28 -2.32 -10.71
C ALA A 27 -8.07 -2.80 -12.15
N ARG A 28 -8.86 -2.23 -13.08
CA ARG A 28 -8.89 -2.57 -14.52
C ARG A 28 -8.71 -1.34 -15.41
N THR A 29 -8.98 -0.14 -14.89
CA THR A 29 -8.75 1.13 -15.60
C THR A 29 -7.57 1.91 -15.01
N PRO A 30 -7.03 2.89 -15.76
CA PRO A 30 -6.03 3.81 -15.23
C PRO A 30 -6.49 4.55 -13.97
N GLU A 31 -7.75 4.98 -13.91
CA GLU A 31 -8.33 5.68 -12.77
C GLU A 31 -8.44 4.76 -11.54
N GLU A 32 -8.86 3.51 -11.75
CA GLU A 32 -8.90 2.50 -10.68
C GLU A 32 -7.49 2.18 -10.16
N THR A 33 -6.50 2.17 -11.06
CA THR A 33 -5.08 1.99 -10.69
C THR A 33 -4.57 3.19 -9.90
N ALA A 34 -4.94 4.41 -10.27
CA ALA A 34 -4.60 5.60 -9.50
C ALA A 34 -5.19 5.55 -8.08
N ILE A 35 -6.43 5.08 -7.94
CA ILE A 35 -7.08 4.88 -6.64
C ILE A 35 -6.33 3.81 -5.82
N SER A 36 -5.91 2.70 -6.44
CA SER A 36 -5.16 1.66 -5.72
C SER A 36 -3.82 2.17 -5.18
N ILE A 37 -3.13 3.01 -5.95
CA ILE A 37 -1.87 3.68 -5.55
C ILE A 37 -2.14 4.66 -4.40
N ALA A 38 -3.12 5.55 -4.56
CA ALA A 38 -3.46 6.53 -3.52
C ALA A 38 -3.86 5.84 -2.19
N ALA A 39 -4.60 4.74 -2.28
CA ALA A 39 -4.97 3.94 -1.11
C ALA A 39 -3.74 3.33 -0.42
N GLN A 40 -2.75 2.82 -1.17
CA GLN A 40 -1.51 2.31 -0.60
C GLN A 40 -0.69 3.41 0.10
N MET A 41 -0.65 4.62 -0.46
CA MET A 41 0.04 5.76 0.17
C MET A 41 -0.57 6.10 1.54
N VAL A 42 -1.90 6.15 1.61
CA VAL A 42 -2.63 6.39 2.87
C VAL A 42 -2.41 5.22 3.84
N GLN A 43 -2.49 3.97 3.37
CA GLN A 43 -2.25 2.78 4.17
C GLN A 43 -0.88 2.81 4.83
N SER A 44 0.18 3.05 4.04
CA SER A 44 1.57 3.14 4.49
C SER A 44 1.77 4.28 5.50
N ARG A 45 1.12 5.43 5.28
CA ARG A 45 1.22 6.59 6.18
C ARG A 45 0.57 6.37 7.54
N TRP A 46 -0.57 5.68 7.59
CA TRP A 46 -1.41 5.59 8.79
C TRP A 46 -1.48 4.18 9.41
N GLY A 47 -0.77 3.19 8.84
CA GLY A 47 -0.78 1.81 9.34
C GLY A 47 -2.12 1.09 9.13
N GLY A 48 -2.88 1.47 8.10
CA GLY A 48 -4.12 0.78 7.76
C GLY A 48 -3.86 -0.62 7.21
N THR A 49 -4.87 -1.51 7.23
CA THR A 49 -4.74 -2.85 6.63
C THR A 49 -5.16 -2.91 5.17
N GLY A 50 -5.96 -1.94 4.69
CA GLY A 50 -6.56 -1.98 3.35
C GLY A 50 -7.70 -3.00 3.19
N ALA A 51 -8.01 -3.78 4.24
CA ALA A 51 -9.11 -4.73 4.24
C ALA A 51 -10.46 -4.05 4.55
N SER A 52 -11.56 -4.74 4.26
CA SER A 52 -12.91 -4.27 4.58
C SER A 52 -13.08 -3.96 6.06
N LEU A 53 -13.68 -2.81 6.37
CA LEU A 53 -13.98 -2.39 7.73
C LEU A 53 -15.16 -3.14 8.36
N ALA A 54 -16.01 -3.80 7.56
CA ALA A 54 -17.24 -4.44 8.05
C ALA A 54 -17.00 -5.50 9.13
N GLY A 55 -15.83 -6.16 9.10
CA GLY A 55 -15.43 -7.15 10.11
C GLY A 55 -14.58 -6.59 11.26
N ARG A 56 -14.27 -5.29 11.28
CA ARG A 56 -13.38 -4.69 12.28
C ARG A 56 -14.18 -4.16 13.47
N SER A 57 -13.74 -4.50 14.68
CA SER A 57 -14.25 -3.89 15.91
C SER A 57 -13.47 -2.62 16.27
N GLY A 58 -14.15 -1.65 16.86
CA GLY A 58 -13.55 -0.40 17.36
C GLY A 58 -13.54 0.76 16.35
N PRO A 59 -12.91 1.89 16.70
CA PRO A 59 -12.93 3.10 15.88
C PRO A 59 -12.21 2.93 14.53
N ILE A 60 -12.66 3.70 13.53
CA ILE A 60 -12.02 3.77 12.20
C ILE A 60 -10.69 4.51 12.27
N HIS A 61 -10.59 5.52 13.15
CA HIS A 61 -9.38 6.32 13.38
C HIS A 61 -8.86 6.10 14.82
N PRO A 62 -8.01 5.08 15.05
CA PRO A 62 -7.43 4.87 16.37
C PRO A 62 -6.52 6.05 16.73
N GLY A 63 -6.79 6.70 17.87
CA GLY A 63 -5.94 7.76 18.41
C GLY A 63 -6.11 9.16 17.78
N ALA A 64 -7.09 9.39 16.92
CA ALA A 64 -7.43 10.76 16.51
C ALA A 64 -7.98 11.52 17.73
N PRO A 65 -7.47 12.73 18.04
CA PRO A 65 -8.13 13.58 19.02
C PRO A 65 -9.56 13.84 18.56
N ARG A 66 -10.52 13.65 19.47
CA ARG A 66 -11.93 14.00 19.21
C ARG A 66 -12.09 15.51 19.12
#